data_AF-A0A371LT47-F1
#
_entry.id   AF-A0A371LT47-F1
#
_cell.length_a   1.000
_cell.length_b   1.000
_cell.length_c   1.000
_cell.angle_alpha   90.00
_cell.angle_beta   90.00
_cell.angle_gamma   90.00
#
_symmetry.space_group_name_H-M   'P 1'
#
loop_
_entity.id
_entity.type
_entity.pdbx_description
1 polymer ?
#
loop_
_entity_poly.entity_id
_entity_poly.type
_entity_poly.pdbx_seq_one_letter_code
_entity_poly.pdbx_strand_id
1 'polypeptide(L)'
;MSADTTAKSVRESRQSGPVVAFLRWLENLSDTQYAYLLLTPVFVLLGIVAIYPLLRTFELSLYAVSTDLSSVRFVGLDNYVALFTGEKNRFLPGGTTFLPTGFDAASLLDSALVITLIFAVASVLFETLIGLGQALVLDQDFYGRRWVRAAIIIPWAVPIVIQGMMFFLMFDSNVGFATPILADLGVVAPTNTLNDTVSATFIIIVADIWKTSAFMALLILAGLQSINRSLYDVARVAGASKWQQFRYITLPLILPTIGVAVLFRSVQAMRVYGIIDTVSSCTVVPSLSCMVVSTFNTHEGTSAAIAFVTAAIIGVVVMGIILWQGEDAI
;
A
#
# COMPACT_ATOMS: atom_id res chain seq x y z
N MET A 1 23.40 81.95 -21.75
CA MET A 1 22.09 82.17 -21.09
C MET A 1 21.03 81.41 -21.91
N SER A 2 20.37 80.46 -21.25
CA SER A 2 19.15 79.71 -21.61
C SER A 2 19.04 79.00 -22.97
N ALA A 3 19.24 77.68 -22.96
CA ALA A 3 18.38 76.71 -23.68
C ALA A 3 18.63 75.31 -23.08
N ASP A 4 18.44 75.21 -21.77
CA ASP A 4 18.29 73.95 -21.06
C ASP A 4 16.77 73.64 -20.95
N THR A 5 16.42 72.38 -20.71
CA THR A 5 15.13 71.91 -20.14
C THR A 5 13.89 71.55 -21.00
N THR A 6 14.02 70.89 -22.17
CA THR A 6 12.80 70.30 -22.81
C THR A 6 12.91 68.87 -23.40
N ALA A 7 13.94 68.09 -23.09
CA ALA A 7 14.04 66.72 -23.65
C ALA A 7 14.33 65.59 -22.64
N LYS A 8 14.38 65.87 -21.33
CA LYS A 8 14.77 64.86 -20.32
C LYS A 8 13.71 64.50 -19.27
N SER A 9 12.48 65.00 -19.38
CA SER A 9 11.43 64.79 -18.36
C SER A 9 10.29 63.85 -18.77
N VAL A 10 10.38 63.12 -19.89
CA VAL A 10 9.25 62.32 -20.42
C VAL A 10 9.49 60.80 -20.41
N ARG A 11 10.45 60.28 -19.65
CA ARG A 11 10.69 58.81 -19.60
C ARG A 11 10.82 58.19 -18.20
N GLU A 12 10.16 58.77 -17.21
CA GLU A 12 9.87 58.12 -15.92
C GLU A 12 8.36 58.15 -15.62
N SER A 13 7.55 57.74 -16.59
CA SER A 13 6.12 57.53 -16.32
C SER A 13 5.91 56.17 -15.64
N ARG A 14 5.78 56.21 -14.31
CA ARG A 14 4.88 55.36 -13.51
C ARG A 14 4.84 53.87 -13.90
N GLN A 15 5.82 53.11 -13.41
CA GLN A 15 5.60 51.70 -13.10
C GLN A 15 5.33 51.54 -11.58
N SER A 16 4.37 52.31 -11.06
CA SER A 16 3.86 52.15 -9.69
C SER A 16 2.50 51.44 -9.75
N GLY A 17 2.47 50.29 -10.42
CA GLY A 17 1.30 49.41 -10.44
C GLY A 17 1.38 48.40 -9.29
N PRO A 18 0.25 47.87 -8.81
CA PRO A 18 0.23 46.82 -7.77
C PRO A 18 1.06 45.60 -8.19
N VAL A 19 1.09 45.30 -9.49
CA VAL A 19 1.92 44.23 -10.07
C VAL A 19 3.42 44.53 -9.91
N VAL A 20 3.86 45.76 -10.15
CA VAL A 20 5.28 46.13 -10.04
C VAL A 20 5.71 46.20 -8.58
N ALA A 21 4.83 46.64 -7.68
CA ALA A 21 5.07 46.57 -6.24
C ALA A 21 5.20 45.12 -5.74
N PHE A 22 4.37 44.21 -6.25
CA PHE A 22 4.46 42.78 -5.95
C PHE A 22 5.75 42.15 -6.50
N LEU A 23 6.13 42.47 -7.74
CA LEU A 23 7.38 41.98 -8.33
C LEU A 23 8.61 42.48 -7.57
N ARG A 24 8.64 43.75 -7.17
CA ARG A 24 9.74 44.28 -6.32
C ARG A 24 9.76 43.65 -4.93
N TRP A 25 8.59 43.35 -4.36
CA TRP A 25 8.51 42.63 -3.10
C TRP A 25 9.10 41.23 -3.24
N LEU A 26 8.77 40.51 -4.32
CA LEU A 26 9.36 39.21 -4.65
C LEU A 26 10.88 39.28 -4.85
N GLU A 27 11.36 40.29 -5.57
CA GLU A 27 12.80 40.51 -5.82
C GLU A 27 13.58 40.85 -4.54
N ASN A 28 12.92 41.43 -3.53
CA ASN A 28 13.54 41.76 -2.25
C ASN A 28 13.54 40.59 -1.24
N LEU A 29 12.94 39.45 -1.56
CA LEU A 29 12.99 38.27 -0.71
C LEU A 29 14.38 37.63 -0.78
N SER A 30 14.86 37.09 0.35
CA SER A 30 16.04 36.22 0.32
C SER A 30 15.73 34.92 -0.45
N ASP A 31 16.75 34.26 -0.99
CA ASP A 31 16.60 32.98 -1.71
C ASP A 31 15.78 31.94 -0.92
N THR A 32 15.97 31.89 0.40
CA THR A 32 15.22 31.03 1.32
C THR A 32 13.75 31.41 1.44
N GLN A 33 13.43 32.70 1.55
CA GLN A 33 12.06 33.19 1.65
C GLN A 33 11.30 32.99 0.33
N TYR A 34 11.98 33.22 -0.80
CA TYR A 34 11.43 32.95 -2.11
C TYR A 34 11.13 31.45 -2.30
N ALA A 35 12.03 30.56 -1.87
CA ALA A 35 11.80 29.12 -1.87
C ALA A 35 10.57 28.72 -1.01
N TYR A 36 10.44 29.24 0.21
CA TYR A 36 9.26 28.97 1.05
C TYR A 36 7.97 29.51 0.45
N LEU A 37 8.00 30.70 -0.16
CA LEU A 37 6.83 31.26 -0.85
C LEU A 37 6.34 30.33 -1.97
N LEU A 38 7.26 29.80 -2.78
CA LEU A 38 6.94 28.84 -3.84
C LEU A 38 6.40 27.51 -3.29
N LEU A 39 6.88 27.06 -2.13
CA LEU A 39 6.40 25.84 -1.48
C LEU A 39 5.09 26.03 -0.70
N THR A 40 4.73 27.27 -0.35
CA THR A 40 3.57 27.58 0.49
C THR A 40 2.26 26.99 -0.08
N PRO A 41 1.92 27.11 -1.37
CA PRO A 41 0.71 26.50 -1.91
C PRO A 41 0.67 24.98 -1.74
N VAL A 42 1.83 24.31 -1.85
CA VAL A 42 1.95 22.87 -1.65
C VAL A 42 1.74 22.51 -0.18
N PHE A 43 2.36 23.25 0.76
CA PHE A 43 2.16 23.02 2.18
C PHE A 43 0.72 23.29 2.63
N VAL A 44 0.08 24.33 2.10
CA VAL A 44 -1.34 24.61 2.36
C VAL A 44 -2.22 23.48 1.84
N LEU A 45 -1.98 23.02 0.61
CA LEU A 45 -2.71 21.90 0.03
C LEU A 45 -2.53 20.61 0.85
N LEU A 46 -1.29 20.26 1.22
CA LEU A 46 -0.99 19.11 2.07
C LEU A 46 -1.61 19.26 3.47
N GLY A 47 -1.59 20.47 4.03
CA GLY A 47 -2.22 20.80 5.30
C GLY A 47 -3.72 20.52 5.29
N ILE A 48 -4.42 20.96 4.25
CA ILE A 48 -5.88 20.80 4.13
C ILE A 48 -6.27 19.37 3.76
N VAL A 49 -5.54 18.73 2.84
CA VAL A 49 -5.95 17.44 2.26
C VAL A 49 -5.43 16.24 3.06
N ALA A 50 -4.27 16.36 3.70
CA ALA A 50 -3.66 15.26 4.44
C ALA A 50 -3.66 15.49 5.96
N ILE A 51 -3.14 16.64 6.41
CA ILE A 51 -2.94 16.88 7.85
C ILE A 51 -4.28 17.10 8.56
N TYR A 52 -5.18 17.91 7.99
CA TYR A 52 -6.47 18.21 8.62
C TYR A 52 -7.35 16.95 8.81
N PRO A 53 -7.58 16.10 7.79
CA PRO A 53 -8.32 14.85 7.99
C PRO A 53 -7.64 13.93 8.99
N LEU A 54 -6.31 13.82 8.98
CA LEU A 54 -5.57 13.02 9.94
C LEU A 54 -5.80 13.50 11.38
N LEU A 55 -5.69 14.81 11.63
CA LEU A 55 -5.95 15.40 12.94
C LEU A 55 -7.41 15.21 13.34
N ARG A 56 -8.36 15.35 12.41
CA ARG A 56 -9.77 15.13 12.67
C ARG A 56 -10.07 13.67 13.00
N THR A 57 -9.47 12.71 12.29
CA THR A 57 -9.59 11.29 12.62
C THR A 57 -8.97 11.01 13.99
N PHE A 58 -7.84 11.66 14.33
CA PHE A 58 -7.24 11.50 15.65
C PHE A 58 -8.13 12.06 16.76
N GLU A 59 -8.77 13.20 16.51
CA GLU A 59 -9.77 13.73 17.43
C GLU A 59 -10.91 12.73 17.60
N LEU A 60 -11.50 12.23 16.50
CA LEU A 60 -12.60 11.27 16.53
C LEU A 60 -12.27 10.01 17.32
N SER A 61 -11.03 9.51 17.28
CA SER A 61 -10.64 8.32 18.06
C SER A 61 -10.70 8.53 19.57
N LEU A 62 -10.73 9.78 20.05
CA LEU A 62 -10.86 10.13 21.47
C LEU A 62 -12.32 10.27 21.93
N TYR A 63 -13.28 10.19 21.01
CA TYR A 63 -14.71 10.27 21.30
C TYR A 63 -15.41 8.93 21.06
N ALA A 64 -16.53 8.73 21.74
CA ALA A 64 -17.46 7.64 21.47
C ALA A 64 -18.83 8.22 21.17
N VAL A 65 -19.48 7.68 20.14
CA VAL A 65 -20.89 7.94 19.87
C VAL A 65 -21.70 7.00 20.75
N SER A 66 -22.64 7.54 21.52
CA SER A 66 -23.54 6.74 22.36
C SER A 66 -24.46 5.87 21.51
N THR A 67 -24.96 4.77 22.08
CA THR A 67 -25.79 3.77 21.39
C THR A 67 -27.08 4.35 20.79
N ASP A 68 -27.55 5.48 21.31
CA ASP A 68 -28.71 6.23 20.81
C ASP A 68 -28.35 7.27 19.74
N LEU A 69 -27.08 7.31 19.29
CA LEU A 69 -26.51 8.23 18.29
C LEU A 69 -26.74 9.71 18.62
N SER A 70 -27.13 10.03 19.85
CA SER A 70 -27.63 11.36 20.24
C SER A 70 -26.57 12.19 20.98
N SER A 71 -25.56 11.52 21.56
CA SER A 71 -24.52 12.18 22.34
C SER A 71 -23.12 11.71 21.95
N VAL A 72 -22.24 12.69 21.74
CA VAL A 72 -20.80 12.46 21.53
C VAL A 72 -20.13 12.66 22.88
N ARG A 73 -19.52 11.60 23.42
CA ARG A 73 -18.82 11.66 24.71
C ARG A 73 -17.32 11.54 24.50
N PHE A 74 -16.56 12.42 25.15
CA PHE A 74 -15.09 12.27 25.22
C PHE A 74 -14.76 11.07 26.12
N VAL A 75 -14.04 10.10 25.55
CA VAL A 75 -13.62 8.86 26.22
C VAL A 75 -12.10 8.70 26.27
N GLY A 76 -11.34 9.68 25.77
CA GLY A 76 -9.88 9.65 25.79
C GLY A 76 -9.33 8.41 25.08
N LEU A 77 -8.52 7.62 25.79
CA LEU A 77 -7.89 6.42 25.20
C LEU A 77 -8.73 5.13 25.34
N ASP A 78 -9.95 5.21 25.87
CA ASP A 78 -10.77 4.02 26.13
C ASP A 78 -11.06 3.22 24.85
N ASN A 79 -11.20 3.87 23.70
CA ASN A 79 -11.41 3.17 22.42
C ASN A 79 -10.23 2.25 22.08
N TYR A 80 -9.00 2.64 22.44
CA TYR A 80 -7.81 1.83 22.22
C TYR A 80 -7.75 0.67 23.20
N VAL A 81 -7.94 0.94 24.50
CA VAL A 81 -7.93 -0.11 25.54
C VAL A 81 -9.02 -1.15 25.25
N ALA A 82 -10.25 -0.70 24.99
CA ALA A 82 -11.39 -1.54 24.69
C ALA A 82 -11.23 -2.39 23.41
N LEU A 83 -10.37 -1.96 22.47
CA LEU A 83 -10.01 -2.73 21.30
C LEU A 83 -9.12 -3.93 21.65
N PHE A 84 -8.12 -3.72 22.52
CA PHE A 84 -7.20 -4.78 22.95
C PHE A 84 -7.78 -5.69 24.05
N THR A 85 -8.73 -5.22 24.86
CA THR A 85 -9.46 -6.06 25.82
C THR A 85 -10.59 -6.87 25.17
N GLY A 86 -10.90 -6.60 23.90
CA GLY A 86 -11.96 -7.29 23.15
C GLY A 86 -13.38 -6.75 23.40
N GLU A 87 -13.56 -5.74 24.25
CA GLU A 87 -14.86 -5.10 24.48
C GLU A 87 -15.46 -4.50 23.21
N LYS A 88 -14.61 -4.07 22.26
CA LYS A 88 -15.05 -3.55 20.96
C LYS A 88 -15.41 -4.63 19.94
N ASN A 89 -15.10 -5.91 20.20
CA ASN A 89 -15.42 -7.01 19.26
C ASN A 89 -16.92 -7.09 18.95
N ARG A 90 -17.80 -6.72 19.90
CA ARG A 90 -19.26 -6.67 19.69
C ARG A 90 -19.72 -5.66 18.62
N PHE A 91 -18.89 -4.69 18.29
CA PHE A 91 -19.18 -3.68 17.26
C PHE A 91 -18.57 -4.05 15.91
N LEU A 92 -17.77 -5.10 15.85
CA LEU A 92 -17.17 -5.61 14.62
C LEU A 92 -18.18 -6.53 13.90
N PRO A 93 -18.19 -6.54 12.56
CA PRO A 93 -19.13 -7.32 11.79
C PRO A 93 -18.84 -8.83 11.89
N GLY A 94 -19.86 -9.68 11.77
CA GLY A 94 -19.69 -11.13 11.58
C GLY A 94 -19.13 -11.92 12.77
N GLY A 95 -19.15 -11.37 14.00
CA GLY A 95 -18.55 -12.05 15.16
C GLY A 95 -17.02 -11.99 15.18
N THR A 96 -16.44 -11.14 14.33
CA THR A 96 -15.00 -10.99 14.18
C THR A 96 -14.38 -10.34 15.41
N THR A 97 -13.09 -10.61 15.61
CA THR A 97 -12.35 -10.13 16.77
C THR A 97 -11.16 -9.31 16.30
N PHE A 98 -10.74 -8.33 17.10
CA PHE A 98 -9.51 -7.59 16.77
C PHE A 98 -8.27 -8.48 16.98
N LEU A 99 -8.11 -9.00 18.20
CA LEU A 99 -7.11 -10.03 18.56
C LEU A 99 -7.74 -11.42 18.57
N PRO A 100 -6.96 -12.48 18.28
CA PRO A 100 -7.48 -13.84 18.35
C PRO A 100 -7.85 -14.21 19.79
N THR A 101 -9.00 -14.87 19.97
CA THR A 101 -9.48 -15.34 21.29
C THR A 101 -8.87 -16.67 21.72
N GLY A 102 -8.16 -17.34 20.82
CA GLY A 102 -7.50 -18.62 21.04
C GLY A 102 -6.33 -18.82 20.08
N PHE A 103 -5.76 -20.02 20.09
CA PHE A 103 -4.67 -20.44 19.19
C PHE A 103 -5.10 -21.52 18.19
N ASP A 104 -6.39 -21.86 18.17
CA ASP A 104 -6.97 -22.74 17.16
C ASP A 104 -7.11 -22.02 15.82
N ALA A 105 -7.11 -22.79 14.73
CA ALA A 105 -7.12 -22.23 13.38
C ALA A 105 -8.36 -21.35 13.11
N ALA A 106 -9.51 -21.69 13.69
CA ALA A 106 -10.74 -20.91 13.51
C ALA A 106 -10.63 -19.54 14.20
N SER A 107 -10.25 -19.50 15.49
CA SER A 107 -10.10 -18.24 16.21
C SER A 107 -9.01 -17.32 15.66
N LEU A 108 -7.96 -17.89 15.04
CA LEU A 108 -6.94 -17.13 14.32
C LEU A 108 -7.52 -16.46 13.06
N LEU A 109 -8.38 -17.15 12.32
CA LEU A 109 -8.96 -16.62 11.09
C LEU A 109 -10.13 -15.64 11.35
N ASP A 110 -10.74 -15.68 12.53
CA ASP A 110 -11.73 -14.67 12.97
C ASP A 110 -11.07 -13.34 13.41
N SER A 111 -9.74 -13.33 13.59
CA SER A 111 -9.00 -12.14 14.01
C SER A 111 -8.61 -11.25 12.84
N ALA A 112 -9.04 -9.99 12.90
CA ALA A 112 -8.74 -9.00 11.88
C ALA A 112 -7.24 -8.71 11.76
N LEU A 113 -6.53 -8.68 12.90
CA LEU A 113 -5.08 -8.51 12.92
C LEU A 113 -4.37 -9.69 12.26
N VAL A 114 -4.75 -10.92 12.62
CA VAL A 114 -4.09 -12.13 12.14
C VAL A 114 -4.33 -12.32 10.64
N ILE A 115 -5.55 -12.15 10.15
CA ILE A 115 -5.84 -12.20 8.70
C ILE A 115 -5.03 -11.14 7.95
N THR A 116 -4.94 -9.92 8.47
CA THR A 116 -4.15 -8.85 7.83
C THR A 116 -2.67 -9.20 7.75
N LEU A 117 -2.11 -9.81 8.80
CA LEU A 117 -0.72 -10.26 8.82
C LEU A 117 -0.50 -11.48 7.93
N ILE A 118 -1.39 -12.48 7.96
CA ILE A 118 -1.34 -13.65 7.07
C ILE A 118 -1.38 -13.19 5.61
N PHE A 119 -2.33 -12.32 5.27
CA PHE A 119 -2.45 -11.77 3.93
C PHE A 119 -1.17 -11.02 3.54
N ALA A 120 -0.69 -10.11 4.38
CA ALA A 120 0.51 -9.34 4.09
C ALA A 120 1.75 -10.22 3.88
N VAL A 121 2.01 -11.16 4.80
CA VAL A 121 3.18 -12.04 4.73
C VAL A 121 3.08 -12.98 3.54
N ALA A 122 1.94 -13.65 3.34
CA ALA A 122 1.77 -14.61 2.25
C ALA A 122 1.85 -13.91 0.88
N SER A 123 1.09 -12.83 0.68
CA SER A 123 1.11 -12.06 -0.56
C SER A 123 2.52 -11.56 -0.87
N VAL A 124 3.15 -10.81 0.04
CA VAL A 124 4.48 -10.22 -0.18
C VAL A 124 5.53 -11.29 -0.47
N LEU A 125 5.51 -12.41 0.26
CA LEU A 125 6.45 -13.51 0.05
C LEU A 125 6.30 -14.09 -1.36
N PHE A 126 5.10 -14.53 -1.73
CA PHE A 126 4.88 -15.18 -3.02
C PHE A 126 5.03 -14.23 -4.19
N GLU A 127 4.64 -12.96 -4.05
CA GLU A 127 4.84 -11.94 -5.08
C GLU A 127 6.30 -11.58 -5.26
N THR A 128 7.10 -11.57 -4.20
CA THR A 128 8.55 -11.37 -4.30
C THR A 128 9.18 -12.54 -5.07
N LEU A 129 8.79 -13.78 -4.74
CA LEU A 129 9.32 -14.98 -5.40
C LEU A 129 8.92 -15.04 -6.89
N ILE A 130 7.63 -14.87 -7.18
CA ILE A 130 7.11 -14.88 -8.56
C ILE A 130 7.63 -13.67 -9.33
N GLY A 131 7.64 -12.49 -8.72
CA GLY A 131 8.15 -11.25 -9.31
C GLY A 131 9.64 -11.33 -9.61
N LEU A 132 10.45 -11.92 -8.74
CA LEU A 132 11.87 -12.20 -9.00
C LEU A 132 12.03 -13.14 -10.20
N GLY A 133 11.24 -14.23 -10.25
CA GLY A 133 11.24 -15.14 -11.40
C GLY A 133 10.87 -14.43 -12.71
N GLN A 134 9.81 -13.63 -12.70
CA GLN A 134 9.38 -12.80 -13.83
C GLN A 134 10.47 -11.79 -14.23
N ALA A 135 11.12 -11.11 -13.27
CA ALA A 135 12.18 -10.14 -13.52
C ALA A 135 13.40 -10.81 -14.18
N LEU A 136 13.82 -11.98 -13.71
CA LEU A 136 14.92 -12.75 -14.31
C LEU A 136 14.62 -13.13 -15.75
N VAL A 137 13.38 -13.56 -16.05
CA VAL A 137 12.94 -13.83 -17.43
C VAL A 137 12.96 -12.56 -18.28
N LEU A 138 12.45 -11.45 -17.75
CA LEU A 138 12.39 -10.17 -18.46
C LEU A 138 13.76 -9.50 -18.68
N ASP A 139 14.78 -9.88 -17.91
CA ASP A 139 16.15 -9.42 -18.07
C ASP A 139 16.87 -10.13 -19.23
N GLN A 140 16.41 -11.31 -19.67
CA GLN A 140 17.03 -12.02 -20.80
C GLN A 140 16.65 -11.43 -22.16
N ASP A 141 17.57 -11.56 -23.12
CA ASP A 141 17.33 -11.21 -24.52
C ASP A 141 16.83 -12.44 -25.30
N PHE A 142 15.58 -12.40 -25.76
CA PHE A 142 14.97 -13.44 -26.60
C PHE A 142 13.87 -12.86 -27.51
N TYR A 143 13.57 -13.57 -28.61
CA TYR A 143 12.70 -13.09 -29.70
C TYR A 143 11.28 -12.70 -29.24
N GLY A 144 10.72 -13.40 -28.25
CA GLY A 144 9.37 -13.17 -27.72
C GLY A 144 9.26 -12.16 -26.57
N ARG A 145 10.34 -11.48 -26.18
CA ARG A 145 10.41 -10.68 -24.93
C ARG A 145 9.33 -9.61 -24.81
N ARG A 146 8.96 -8.96 -25.92
CA ARG A 146 7.92 -7.91 -25.93
C ARG A 146 6.55 -8.44 -25.51
N TRP A 147 6.19 -9.62 -25.99
CA TRP A 147 4.92 -10.28 -25.66
C TRP A 147 4.89 -10.79 -24.23
N VAL A 148 6.01 -11.37 -23.76
CA VAL A 148 6.13 -11.80 -22.35
C VAL A 148 6.02 -10.61 -21.41
N ARG A 149 6.68 -9.49 -21.72
CA ARG A 149 6.56 -8.24 -20.95
C ARG A 149 5.12 -7.73 -20.92
N ALA A 150 4.44 -7.70 -22.07
CA ALA A 150 3.05 -7.29 -22.13
C ALA A 150 2.16 -8.21 -21.28
N ALA A 151 2.28 -9.53 -21.43
CA ALA A 151 1.49 -10.51 -20.69
C ALA A 151 1.69 -10.40 -19.17
N ILE A 152 2.91 -10.16 -18.70
CA ILE A 152 3.20 -9.96 -17.27
C ILE A 152 2.59 -8.65 -16.75
N ILE A 153 2.58 -7.57 -17.55
CA ILE A 153 2.08 -6.25 -17.10
C ILE A 153 0.56 -6.15 -17.14
N ILE A 154 -0.12 -6.91 -18.02
CA ILE A 154 -1.58 -6.85 -18.20
C ILE A 154 -2.38 -6.94 -16.87
N PRO A 155 -2.11 -7.91 -15.96
CA PRO A 155 -2.82 -7.99 -14.68
C PRO A 155 -2.74 -6.70 -13.84
N TRP A 156 -1.60 -6.03 -13.87
CA TRP A 156 -1.40 -4.78 -13.12
C TRP A 156 -2.30 -3.65 -13.60
N ALA A 157 -2.65 -3.62 -14.89
CA ALA A 157 -3.54 -2.60 -15.46
C ALA A 157 -5.02 -2.80 -15.10
N VAL A 158 -5.44 -4.00 -14.67
CA VAL A 158 -6.84 -4.31 -14.35
C VAL A 158 -7.29 -3.57 -13.08
N PRO A 159 -8.37 -2.78 -13.07
CA PRO A 159 -8.86 -2.14 -11.84
C PRO A 159 -9.20 -3.18 -10.75
N ILE A 160 -8.94 -2.85 -9.47
CA ILE A 160 -9.09 -3.80 -8.34
C ILE A 160 -10.51 -4.38 -8.24
N VAL A 161 -11.54 -3.58 -8.52
CA VAL A 161 -12.93 -4.05 -8.50
C VAL A 161 -13.20 -5.05 -9.60
N ILE A 162 -12.67 -4.81 -10.81
CA ILE A 162 -12.81 -5.74 -11.95
C ILE A 162 -12.08 -7.04 -11.65
N GLN A 163 -10.87 -6.97 -11.11
CA GLN A 163 -10.13 -8.15 -10.64
C GLN A 163 -10.96 -8.95 -9.62
N GLY A 164 -11.55 -8.29 -8.63
CA GLY A 164 -12.38 -8.95 -7.64
C GLY A 164 -13.61 -9.61 -8.24
N MET A 165 -14.31 -8.94 -9.14
CA MET A 165 -15.46 -9.52 -9.86
C MET A 165 -15.05 -10.72 -10.73
N MET A 166 -13.87 -10.70 -11.36
CA MET A 166 -13.36 -11.85 -12.11
C MET A 166 -13.16 -13.07 -11.20
N PHE A 167 -12.54 -12.88 -10.03
CA PHE A 167 -12.31 -13.97 -9.08
C PHE A 167 -13.60 -14.42 -8.39
N PHE A 168 -14.51 -13.50 -8.06
CA PHE A 168 -15.86 -13.82 -7.59
C PHE A 168 -16.59 -14.75 -8.57
N LEU A 169 -16.66 -14.37 -9.86
CA LEU A 169 -17.36 -15.18 -10.87
C LEU A 169 -16.66 -16.51 -11.15
N MET A 170 -15.32 -16.54 -11.09
CA MET A 170 -14.54 -17.74 -11.30
C MET A 170 -14.74 -18.78 -10.20
N PHE A 171 -14.99 -18.33 -8.97
CA PHE A 171 -15.13 -19.14 -7.76
C PHE A 171 -16.55 -19.20 -7.19
N ASP A 172 -17.55 -18.63 -7.89
CA ASP A 172 -18.95 -18.75 -7.50
C ASP A 172 -19.35 -20.23 -7.45
N SER A 173 -20.01 -20.66 -6.37
CA SER A 173 -20.33 -22.08 -6.17
C SER A 173 -21.42 -22.61 -7.11
N ASN A 174 -22.16 -21.75 -7.82
CA ASN A 174 -23.23 -22.16 -8.72
C ASN A 174 -22.77 -22.15 -10.20
N VAL A 175 -21.97 -21.16 -10.59
CA VAL A 175 -21.58 -20.95 -12.00
C VAL A 175 -20.07 -20.93 -12.25
N GLY A 176 -19.24 -20.92 -11.19
CA GLY A 176 -17.80 -20.79 -11.28
C GLY A 176 -17.11 -22.04 -11.83
N PHE A 177 -16.21 -21.85 -12.79
CA PHE A 177 -15.48 -22.96 -13.41
C PHE A 177 -14.30 -23.45 -12.56
N ALA A 178 -13.75 -22.62 -11.67
CA ALA A 178 -12.57 -22.96 -10.89
C ALA A 178 -12.91 -23.72 -9.60
N THR A 179 -14.08 -23.46 -9.02
CA THR A 179 -14.56 -24.10 -7.78
C THR A 179 -14.55 -25.63 -7.86
N PRO A 180 -15.19 -26.31 -8.86
CA PRO A 180 -15.20 -27.76 -8.89
C PRO A 180 -13.79 -28.35 -9.01
N ILE A 181 -12.93 -27.76 -9.85
CA ILE A 181 -11.55 -28.23 -10.06
C ILE A 181 -10.74 -28.19 -8.76
N LEU A 182 -10.83 -27.08 -8.03
CA LEU A 182 -10.06 -26.90 -6.79
C LEU A 182 -10.69 -27.62 -5.59
N ALA A 183 -12.02 -27.82 -5.61
CA ALA A 183 -12.71 -28.60 -4.59
C ALA A 183 -12.40 -30.10 -4.72
N ASP A 184 -12.31 -30.63 -5.94
CA ASP A 184 -11.91 -32.01 -6.21
C ASP A 184 -10.47 -32.30 -5.73
N LEU A 185 -9.60 -31.28 -5.76
CA LEU A 185 -8.24 -31.34 -5.23
C LEU A 185 -8.17 -31.15 -3.70
N GLY A 186 -9.30 -30.86 -3.04
CA GLY A 186 -9.37 -30.59 -1.61
C GLY A 186 -8.74 -29.26 -1.18
N VAL A 187 -8.56 -28.32 -2.11
CA VAL A 187 -7.93 -27.01 -1.85
C VAL A 187 -8.95 -25.98 -1.35
N VAL A 188 -10.18 -26.06 -1.84
CA VAL A 188 -11.28 -25.15 -1.47
C VAL A 188 -12.53 -25.94 -1.12
N ALA A 189 -13.44 -25.32 -0.36
CA ALA A 189 -14.71 -25.92 -0.02
C ALA A 189 -15.57 -26.15 -1.28
N PRO A 190 -16.23 -27.33 -1.42
CA PRO A 190 -17.05 -27.66 -2.60
C PRO A 190 -18.36 -26.87 -2.67
N THR A 191 -18.87 -26.43 -1.51
CA THR A 191 -20.08 -25.63 -1.39
C THR A 191 -19.77 -24.38 -0.58
N ASN A 192 -20.45 -23.29 -0.91
CA ASN A 192 -20.33 -22.02 -0.20
C ASN A 192 -18.88 -21.47 -0.15
N THR A 193 -18.11 -21.71 -1.20
CA THR A 193 -16.65 -21.51 -1.29
C THR A 193 -16.22 -20.08 -0.93
N LEU A 194 -16.97 -19.08 -1.37
CA LEU A 194 -16.66 -17.67 -1.13
C LEU A 194 -17.09 -17.18 0.26
N ASN A 195 -17.88 -17.97 0.99
CA ASN A 195 -18.29 -17.66 2.38
C ASN A 195 -17.56 -18.54 3.42
N ASP A 196 -16.73 -19.47 2.97
CA ASP A 196 -15.80 -20.19 3.83
C ASP A 196 -14.53 -19.35 4.02
N THR A 197 -14.19 -19.03 5.26
CA THR A 197 -13.08 -18.11 5.58
C THR A 197 -11.74 -18.59 5.04
N VAL A 198 -11.47 -19.90 5.10
CA VAL A 198 -10.21 -20.49 4.61
C VAL A 198 -10.12 -20.35 3.09
N SER A 199 -11.15 -20.82 2.39
CA SER A 199 -11.24 -20.80 0.93
C SER A 199 -11.23 -19.37 0.39
N ALA A 200 -12.02 -18.48 0.96
CA ALA A 200 -12.09 -17.08 0.57
C ALA A 200 -10.74 -16.37 0.78
N THR A 201 -10.10 -16.55 1.93
CA THR A 201 -8.77 -15.97 2.21
C THR A 201 -7.73 -16.46 1.22
N PHE A 202 -7.70 -17.77 0.94
CA PHE A 202 -6.81 -18.35 -0.07
C PHE A 202 -7.04 -17.75 -1.46
N ILE A 203 -8.29 -17.70 -1.91
CA ILE A 203 -8.67 -17.15 -3.22
C ILE A 203 -8.24 -15.68 -3.34
N ILE A 204 -8.49 -14.88 -2.30
CA ILE A 204 -8.15 -13.46 -2.28
C ILE A 204 -6.63 -13.24 -2.30
N ILE A 205 -5.86 -14.04 -1.58
CA ILE A 205 -4.38 -14.03 -1.64
C ILE A 205 -3.90 -14.39 -3.05
N VAL A 206 -4.44 -15.43 -3.66
CA VAL A 206 -4.08 -15.83 -5.04
C VAL A 206 -4.41 -14.72 -6.04
N ALA A 207 -5.58 -14.08 -5.89
CA ALA A 207 -5.98 -12.96 -6.74
C ALA A 207 -4.99 -11.80 -6.63
N ASP A 208 -4.62 -11.44 -5.42
CA ASP A 208 -3.66 -10.38 -5.12
C ASP A 208 -2.27 -10.68 -5.72
N ILE A 209 -1.75 -11.89 -5.49
CA ILE A 209 -0.46 -12.36 -6.03
C ILE A 209 -0.44 -12.28 -7.56
N TRP A 210 -1.52 -12.72 -8.21
CA TRP A 210 -1.63 -12.70 -9.68
C TRP A 210 -1.46 -11.28 -10.25
N LYS A 211 -2.03 -10.27 -9.60
CA LYS A 211 -1.96 -8.88 -10.05
C LYS A 211 -0.64 -8.21 -9.71
N THR A 212 -0.20 -8.34 -8.46
CA THR A 212 0.88 -7.50 -7.90
C THR A 212 2.26 -8.11 -8.10
N SER A 213 2.38 -9.40 -8.42
CA SER A 213 3.65 -10.02 -8.86
C SER A 213 4.28 -9.26 -10.03
N ALA A 214 3.47 -8.74 -10.94
CA ALA A 214 3.91 -7.89 -12.05
C ALA A 214 4.59 -6.59 -11.57
N PHE A 215 4.04 -5.95 -10.52
CA PHE A 215 4.63 -4.75 -9.93
C PHE A 215 5.97 -5.08 -9.26
N MET A 216 6.04 -6.19 -8.51
CA MET A 216 7.29 -6.68 -7.92
C MET A 216 8.34 -6.98 -9.00
N ALA A 217 7.94 -7.61 -10.10
CA ALA A 217 8.84 -7.89 -11.22
C ALA A 217 9.44 -6.62 -11.82
N LEU A 218 8.65 -5.55 -11.98
CA LEU A 218 9.13 -4.29 -12.55
C LEU A 218 10.14 -3.60 -11.63
N LEU A 219 9.89 -3.57 -10.32
CA LEU A 219 10.82 -2.99 -9.34
C LEU A 219 12.14 -3.77 -9.29
N ILE A 220 12.07 -5.11 -9.22
CA ILE A 220 13.25 -5.97 -9.17
C ILE A 220 14.03 -5.90 -10.48
N LEU A 221 13.33 -5.82 -11.62
CA LEU A 221 13.97 -5.68 -12.94
C LEU A 221 14.79 -4.38 -13.06
N ALA A 222 14.32 -3.28 -12.48
CA ALA A 222 15.10 -2.03 -12.44
C ALA A 222 16.42 -2.23 -11.66
N GLY A 223 16.38 -2.96 -10.55
CA GLY A 223 17.57 -3.37 -9.80
C GLY A 223 18.50 -4.24 -10.64
N LEU A 224 17.98 -5.26 -11.31
CA LEU A 224 18.76 -6.15 -12.19
C LEU A 224 19.47 -5.38 -13.31
N GLN A 225 18.80 -4.41 -13.92
CA GLN A 225 19.34 -3.61 -15.02
C GLN A 225 20.44 -2.63 -14.58
N SER A 226 20.54 -2.31 -13.29
CA SER A 226 21.60 -1.47 -12.74
C SER A 226 22.94 -2.20 -12.58
N ILE A 227 22.94 -3.54 -12.61
CA ILE A 227 24.14 -4.35 -12.40
C ILE A 227 25.08 -4.24 -13.62
N ASN A 228 26.36 -3.98 -13.37
CA ASN A 228 27.37 -3.99 -14.42
C ASN A 228 27.50 -5.38 -15.06
N ARG A 229 27.25 -5.48 -16.37
CA ARG A 229 27.30 -6.74 -17.12
C ARG A 229 28.69 -7.38 -17.14
N SER A 230 29.77 -6.60 -16.96
CA SER A 230 31.14 -7.12 -16.93
C SER A 230 31.39 -8.12 -15.79
N LEU A 231 30.64 -8.02 -14.68
CA LEU A 231 30.72 -8.99 -13.58
C LEU A 231 30.36 -10.40 -14.04
N TYR A 232 29.35 -10.51 -14.91
CA TYR A 232 28.95 -11.79 -15.49
C TYR A 232 29.95 -12.30 -16.52
N ASP A 233 30.64 -11.42 -17.24
CA ASP A 233 31.69 -11.79 -18.20
C ASP A 233 32.90 -12.40 -17.47
N VAL A 234 33.35 -11.73 -16.41
CA VAL A 234 34.45 -12.21 -15.56
C VAL A 234 34.07 -13.53 -14.89
N ALA A 235 32.84 -13.65 -14.35
CA ALA A 235 32.37 -14.89 -13.74
C ALA A 235 32.31 -16.06 -14.74
N ARG A 236 31.93 -15.80 -15.99
CA ARG A 236 31.95 -16.82 -17.06
C ARG A 236 33.36 -17.30 -17.38
N VAL A 237 34.34 -16.39 -17.45
CA VAL A 237 35.76 -16.74 -17.65
C VAL A 237 36.30 -17.56 -16.46
N ALA A 238 35.84 -17.27 -15.24
CA ALA A 238 36.17 -18.03 -14.04
C ALA A 238 35.45 -19.40 -13.93
N GLY A 239 34.63 -19.79 -14.92
CA GLY A 239 33.91 -21.06 -14.92
C GLY A 239 32.69 -21.11 -14.00
N ALA A 240 32.20 -19.97 -13.52
CA ALA A 240 31.05 -19.92 -12.63
C ALA A 240 29.75 -20.33 -13.35
N SER A 241 29.01 -21.28 -12.77
CA SER A 241 27.70 -21.71 -13.26
C SER A 241 26.63 -20.61 -13.11
N LYS A 242 25.49 -20.75 -13.81
CA LYS A 242 24.38 -19.79 -13.72
C LYS A 242 23.82 -19.66 -12.30
N TRP A 243 23.78 -20.76 -11.54
CA TRP A 243 23.36 -20.73 -10.14
C TRP A 243 24.36 -19.98 -9.26
N GLN A 244 25.68 -20.15 -9.49
CA GLN A 244 26.70 -19.39 -8.79
C GLN A 244 26.63 -17.90 -9.14
N GLN A 245 26.45 -17.55 -10.42
CA GLN A 245 26.23 -16.16 -10.83
C GLN A 245 25.01 -15.55 -10.13
N PHE A 246 23.90 -16.29 -10.05
CA PHE A 246 22.72 -15.83 -9.33
C PHE A 246 22.99 -15.64 -7.83
N ARG A 247 23.55 -16.64 -7.14
CA ARG A 247 23.72 -16.62 -5.68
C ARG A 247 24.80 -15.64 -5.20
N TYR A 248 25.85 -15.42 -5.98
CA TYR A 248 27.02 -14.62 -5.57
C TYR A 248 27.09 -13.24 -6.23
N ILE A 249 26.40 -13.01 -7.34
CA ILE A 249 26.40 -11.70 -8.04
C ILE A 249 24.98 -11.13 -8.04
N THR A 250 24.04 -11.82 -8.66
CA THR A 250 22.71 -11.25 -8.91
C THR A 250 21.94 -10.97 -7.61
N LEU A 251 21.71 -12.00 -6.79
CA LEU A 251 20.89 -11.92 -5.58
C LEU A 251 21.44 -10.92 -4.56
N PRO A 252 22.74 -10.92 -4.21
CA PRO A 252 23.29 -9.93 -3.28
C PRO A 252 23.17 -8.49 -3.81
N LEU A 253 23.43 -8.26 -5.10
CA LEU A 253 23.40 -6.91 -5.68
C LEU A 253 21.99 -6.35 -5.84
N ILE A 254 20.96 -7.19 -6.01
CA ILE A 254 19.57 -6.73 -6.06
C ILE A 254 18.86 -6.74 -4.70
N LEU A 255 19.47 -7.29 -3.65
CA LEU A 255 18.84 -7.39 -2.32
C LEU A 255 18.35 -6.03 -1.79
N PRO A 256 19.08 -4.91 -1.95
CA PRO A 256 18.57 -3.59 -1.55
C PRO A 256 17.33 -3.18 -2.35
N THR A 257 17.26 -3.52 -3.64
CA THR A 257 16.09 -3.24 -4.49
C THR A 257 14.89 -4.12 -4.10
N ILE A 258 15.12 -5.40 -3.81
CA ILE A 258 14.10 -6.31 -3.28
C ILE A 258 13.58 -5.78 -1.94
N GLY A 259 14.46 -5.32 -1.07
CA GLY A 259 14.10 -4.73 0.22
C GLY A 259 13.15 -3.52 0.06
N VAL A 260 13.48 -2.58 -0.83
CA VAL A 260 12.61 -1.44 -1.11
C VAL A 260 11.27 -1.90 -1.69
N ALA A 261 11.26 -2.89 -2.60
CA ALA A 261 10.03 -3.45 -3.16
C ALA A 261 9.14 -4.10 -2.08
N VAL A 262 9.73 -4.91 -1.20
CA VAL A 262 9.07 -5.55 -0.05
C VAL A 262 8.50 -4.51 0.91
N LEU A 263 9.21 -3.41 1.17
CA LEU A 263 8.74 -2.32 2.02
C LEU A 263 7.47 -1.69 1.43
N PHE A 264 7.51 -1.24 0.17
CA PHE A 264 6.35 -0.65 -0.48
C PHE A 264 5.18 -1.63 -0.56
N ARG A 265 5.48 -2.91 -0.84
CA ARG A 265 4.45 -3.93 -1.00
C ARG A 265 3.79 -4.31 0.32
N SER A 266 4.55 -4.40 1.40
CA SER A 266 4.02 -4.66 2.75
C SER A 266 3.04 -3.59 3.19
N VAL A 267 3.36 -2.31 2.97
CA VAL A 267 2.44 -1.18 3.27
C VAL A 267 1.13 -1.30 2.51
N GLN A 268 1.19 -1.67 1.22
CA GLN A 268 0.00 -1.86 0.40
C GLN A 268 -0.81 -3.09 0.84
N ALA A 269 -0.15 -4.20 1.19
CA ALA A 269 -0.79 -5.45 1.57
C ALA A 269 -1.60 -5.30 2.87
N MET A 270 -1.05 -4.60 3.87
CA MET A 270 -1.74 -4.39 5.15
C MET A 270 -2.94 -3.44 5.04
N ARG A 271 -3.06 -2.70 3.93
CA ARG A 271 -4.18 -1.79 3.66
C ARG A 271 -5.23 -2.42 2.73
N VAL A 272 -5.25 -3.75 2.64
CA VAL A 272 -6.16 -4.47 1.74
C VAL A 272 -7.62 -4.33 2.18
N TYR A 273 -8.47 -3.92 1.25
CA TYR A 273 -9.92 -3.82 1.43
C TYR A 273 -10.65 -4.15 0.13
N GLY A 274 -10.34 -3.44 -0.96
CA GLY A 274 -11.13 -3.52 -2.20
C GLY A 274 -11.26 -4.90 -2.81
N ILE A 275 -10.21 -5.73 -2.80
CA ILE A 275 -10.26 -7.10 -3.31
C ILE A 275 -11.04 -8.04 -2.38
N ILE A 276 -10.98 -7.83 -1.06
CA ILE A 276 -11.72 -8.62 -0.08
C ILE A 276 -13.22 -8.40 -0.24
N ASP A 277 -13.64 -7.14 -0.27
CA ASP A 277 -15.05 -6.75 -0.31
C ASP A 277 -15.73 -7.08 -1.66
N THR A 278 -14.94 -7.30 -2.70
CA THR A 278 -15.46 -7.62 -4.03
C THR A 278 -15.49 -9.12 -4.33
N VAL A 279 -14.56 -9.91 -3.77
CA VAL A 279 -14.54 -11.37 -3.95
C VAL A 279 -15.42 -12.09 -2.94
N SER A 280 -15.51 -11.56 -1.72
CA SER A 280 -16.27 -12.17 -0.63
C SER A 280 -16.94 -11.05 0.18
N SER A 281 -16.60 -10.91 1.45
CA SER A 281 -17.11 -9.87 2.33
C SER A 281 -16.16 -9.64 3.51
N CYS A 282 -16.21 -8.44 4.08
CA CYS A 282 -15.49 -8.11 5.31
C CYS A 282 -15.96 -8.90 6.55
N THR A 283 -17.10 -9.60 6.48
CA THR A 283 -17.57 -10.53 7.52
C THR A 283 -16.90 -11.90 7.43
N VAL A 284 -16.55 -12.35 6.23
CA VAL A 284 -15.93 -13.66 6.00
C VAL A 284 -14.42 -13.57 6.10
N VAL A 285 -13.82 -12.53 5.51
CA VAL A 285 -12.37 -12.28 5.56
C VAL A 285 -12.11 -10.96 6.28
N PRO A 286 -11.98 -10.96 7.61
CA PRO A 286 -11.85 -9.74 8.37
C PRO A 286 -10.44 -9.16 8.23
N SER A 287 -10.25 -8.08 7.47
CA SER A 287 -9.00 -7.30 7.54
C SER A 287 -9.13 -6.09 8.46
N LEU A 288 -8.02 -5.53 8.93
CA LEU A 288 -8.04 -4.28 9.70
C LEU A 288 -8.69 -3.13 8.92
N SER A 289 -8.45 -3.05 7.61
CA SER A 289 -9.09 -2.03 6.75
C SER A 289 -10.60 -2.27 6.61
N CYS A 290 -11.04 -3.53 6.53
CA CYS A 290 -12.45 -3.91 6.61
C CYS A 290 -13.10 -3.44 7.92
N MET A 291 -12.40 -3.55 9.06
CA MET A 291 -12.90 -3.07 10.34
C MET A 291 -13.06 -1.56 10.39
N VAL A 292 -12.11 -0.81 9.82
CA VAL A 292 -12.22 0.66 9.69
C VAL A 292 -13.46 1.02 8.87
N VAL A 293 -13.63 0.43 7.68
CA VAL A 293 -14.72 0.78 6.77
C VAL A 293 -16.08 0.39 7.34
N SER A 294 -16.22 -0.83 7.87
CA SER A 294 -17.50 -1.34 8.39
C SER A 294 -18.02 -0.58 9.62
N THR A 295 -17.10 -0.08 10.45
CA THR A 295 -17.46 0.68 11.67
C THR A 295 -17.56 2.18 11.44
N PHE A 296 -17.16 2.69 10.26
CA PHE A 296 -17.06 4.13 10.00
C PHE A 296 -18.38 4.87 10.23
N ASN A 297 -19.50 4.40 9.65
CA ASN A 297 -20.78 5.11 9.73
C ASN A 297 -21.54 4.93 11.04
N THR A 298 -21.22 3.89 11.81
CA THR A 298 -21.99 3.51 13.02
C THR A 298 -21.24 3.80 14.30
N HIS A 299 -19.91 3.74 14.27
CA HIS A 299 -19.02 3.87 15.43
C HIS A 299 -17.74 4.61 15.03
N GLU A 300 -17.86 5.86 14.57
CA GLU A 300 -16.77 6.69 14.06
C GLU A 300 -15.51 6.68 14.94
N GLY A 301 -15.68 6.78 16.27
CA GLY A 301 -14.55 6.77 17.20
C GLY A 301 -13.82 5.42 17.30
N THR A 302 -14.56 4.31 17.21
CA THR A 302 -13.96 2.97 17.12
C THR A 302 -13.23 2.81 15.79
N SER A 303 -13.85 3.22 14.68
CA SER A 303 -13.24 3.20 13.34
C SER A 303 -11.93 3.97 13.29
N ALA A 304 -11.94 5.19 13.84
CA ALA A 304 -10.76 6.04 13.94
C ALA A 304 -9.65 5.40 14.80
N ALA A 305 -9.99 4.82 15.94
CA ALA A 305 -9.02 4.12 16.78
C ALA A 305 -8.37 2.94 16.04
N ILE A 306 -9.17 2.12 15.35
CA ILE A 306 -8.66 1.00 14.54
C ILE A 306 -7.75 1.52 13.42
N ALA A 307 -8.08 2.63 12.76
CA ALA A 307 -7.24 3.22 11.72
C ALA A 307 -5.86 3.65 12.24
N PHE A 308 -5.80 4.29 13.41
CA PHE A 308 -4.53 4.67 14.05
C PHE A 308 -3.72 3.47 14.52
N VAL A 309 -4.37 2.46 15.10
CA VAL A 309 -3.71 1.22 15.51
C VAL A 309 -3.15 0.50 14.29
N THR A 310 -3.91 0.45 13.19
CA THR A 310 -3.45 -0.11 11.91
C THR A 310 -2.23 0.64 11.38
N ALA A 311 -2.28 1.98 11.38
CA ALA A 311 -1.13 2.80 10.96
C ALA A 311 0.11 2.57 11.85
N ALA A 312 -0.06 2.43 13.16
CA ALA A 312 1.02 2.11 14.09
C ALA A 312 1.62 0.73 13.82
N ILE A 313 0.79 -0.30 13.59
CA ILE A 313 1.24 -1.65 13.24
C ILE A 313 2.03 -1.63 11.93
N ILE A 314 1.52 -0.93 10.91
CA ILE A 314 2.23 -0.74 9.64
C ILE A 314 3.58 -0.07 9.89
N GLY A 315 3.62 0.99 10.71
CA GLY A 315 4.85 1.68 11.08
C GLY A 315 5.87 0.77 11.76
N VAL A 316 5.45 -0.09 12.69
CA VAL A 316 6.32 -1.07 13.35
C VAL A 316 6.88 -2.08 12.35
N VAL A 317 6.04 -2.63 11.47
CA VAL A 317 6.48 -3.59 10.44
C VAL A 317 7.47 -2.94 9.47
N VAL A 318 7.17 -1.74 8.98
CA VAL A 318 8.05 -0.97 8.10
C VAL A 318 9.38 -0.66 8.79
N MET A 319 9.35 -0.25 10.06
CA MET A 319 10.56 0.03 10.81
C MET A 319 11.42 -1.23 10.96
N GLY A 320 10.80 -2.39 11.26
CA GLY A 320 11.49 -3.67 11.29
C GLY A 320 12.16 -4.02 9.95
N ILE A 321 11.47 -3.80 8.83
CA ILE A 321 12.02 -4.03 7.48
C ILE A 321 13.20 -3.09 7.18
N ILE A 322 13.11 -1.81 7.57
CA ILE A 322 14.19 -0.83 7.38
C ILE A 322 15.42 -1.19 8.21
N LEU A 323 15.23 -1.56 9.48
CA LEU A 323 16.33 -1.95 10.35
C LEU A 323 17.05 -3.19 9.81
N TRP A 324 16.30 -4.18 9.33
CA TRP A 324 16.85 -5.37 8.69
C TRP A 324 17.71 -5.03 7.45
N GLN A 325 17.24 -4.10 6.60
CA GLN A 325 18.02 -3.64 5.43
C GLN A 325 19.28 -2.85 5.81
N GLY A 326 19.22 -2.11 6.92
CA GLY A 326 20.34 -1.31 7.40
C GLY A 326 21.51 -2.16 7.90
N GLU A 327 21.23 -3.34 8.46
CA GLU A 327 22.26 -4.29 8.91
C GLU A 327 23.01 -4.94 7.73
N ASP A 328 22.32 -5.23 6.63
CA ASP A 328 22.91 -5.86 5.43
C ASP A 328 23.68 -4.88 4.51
N ALA A 329 23.56 -3.56 4.76
CA ALA A 329 24.21 -2.51 3.98
C ALA A 329 25.59 -2.08 4.54
N ILE A 330 26.03 -2.64 5.67
CA ILE A 330 27.29 -2.35 6.37
C ILE A 330 28.23 -3.56 6.26
#